data_AF-A0A0G4J3M9-F1
#
_entry.id   AF-A0A0G4J3M9-F1
#
_cell.length_a   1.000
_cell.length_b   1.000
_cell.length_c   1.000
_cell.angle_alpha   90.00
_cell.angle_beta   90.00
_cell.angle_gamma   90.00
#
_symmetry.space_group_name_H-M   'P 1'
#
loop_
_entity.id
_entity.type
_entity.pdbx_description
1 polymer ?
#
loop_
_entity_poly.entity_id
_entity_poly.type
_entity_poly.pdbx_seq_one_letter_code
_entity_poly.pdbx_strand_id
1 'polypeptide(L)'
;MANDREPSYSVASYDENEGRDSRDGFCWKQFCCALVCFMLMLASAAMIYIIVDNNQDSEPRSGSAASSSAMGGTSTGAHGKNPVSGGKEGTVKSFNWCGANKRLAVLTFDDGPSPIATPNVLSDLKNTGIKATFFMSPAADGEPDASKCDLVKRILADGHSVQSHSWDHVDFMRLNDQEVTANLNKNKQWLKDCAGDQADKLEANMFRPPFGSLDYTRAQFVSNELGYTIATWNLDSEDFRGGNASAVMDRIHEKYTQMVPDKQGSVIILMHDKMYTEKGTLGAIPMIKKYFDKLGYSFGTAPQCYNKCDEYVDFCKMEGVWPGVFEQP
;
A
#
# COMPACT_ATOMS: atom_id res chain seq x y z
N MET A 1 74.53 22.98 -25.41
CA MET A 1 74.88 21.59 -25.72
C MET A 1 73.59 20.79 -25.76
N ALA A 2 73.26 20.27 -26.94
CA ALA A 2 72.38 19.11 -27.24
C ALA A 2 70.95 19.08 -26.68
N ASN A 3 69.94 18.58 -27.39
CA ASN A 3 69.68 18.32 -28.80
C ASN A 3 68.20 17.91 -28.86
N ASP A 4 67.60 18.11 -30.02
CA ASP A 4 66.23 17.76 -30.40
C ASP A 4 65.77 16.32 -30.06
N ARG A 5 64.45 16.12 -29.94
CA ARG A 5 63.64 15.29 -30.87
C ARG A 5 62.25 14.96 -30.29
N GLU A 6 61.22 15.45 -30.98
CA GLU A 6 59.92 14.75 -31.05
C GLU A 6 60.07 13.44 -31.84
N PRO A 7 59.21 12.43 -31.60
CA PRO A 7 58.93 11.39 -32.57
C PRO A 7 57.58 11.60 -33.26
N SER A 8 57.67 11.56 -34.58
CA SER A 8 56.62 11.68 -35.57
C SER A 8 56.06 10.33 -36.03
N TYR A 9 54.76 10.31 -36.35
CA TYR A 9 53.98 9.46 -37.27
C TYR A 9 54.07 7.91 -37.27
N SER A 10 52.89 7.29 -37.28
CA SER A 10 52.54 6.23 -38.25
C SER A 10 51.02 6.04 -38.32
N VAL A 11 50.44 6.45 -39.45
CA VAL A 11 49.09 6.09 -39.90
C VAL A 11 49.25 4.85 -40.77
N ALA A 12 48.52 3.78 -40.46
CA ALA A 12 48.38 2.62 -41.34
C ALA A 12 46.97 2.63 -41.93
N SER A 13 46.86 3.14 -43.16
CA SER A 13 45.88 2.74 -44.15
C SER A 13 46.30 1.41 -44.77
N TYR A 14 45.36 0.50 -45.05
CA TYR A 14 45.22 -0.34 -46.26
C TYR A 14 44.03 -1.28 -45.98
N ASP A 15 42.84 -1.11 -46.57
CA ASP A 15 42.37 -1.19 -47.97
C ASP A 15 41.81 -2.58 -48.34
N GLU A 16 40.81 -2.49 -49.21
CA GLU A 16 39.69 -3.35 -49.57
C GLU A 16 39.92 -4.81 -50.03
N ASN A 17 38.78 -5.52 -50.03
CA ASN A 17 38.30 -6.55 -50.98
C ASN A 17 38.53 -8.04 -50.70
N GLU A 18 37.40 -8.75 -50.55
CA GLU A 18 37.00 -10.05 -51.13
C GLU A 18 36.05 -10.76 -50.12
N GLY A 19 34.86 -11.28 -50.41
CA GLY A 19 34.09 -11.50 -51.63
C GLY A 19 32.74 -12.17 -51.26
N ARG A 20 31.74 -11.92 -52.12
CA ARG A 20 30.50 -12.66 -52.48
C ARG A 20 29.84 -13.73 -51.59
N ASP A 21 28.49 -13.68 -51.70
CA ASP A 21 27.47 -14.76 -51.69
C ASP A 21 27.21 -15.49 -50.35
N SER A 22 25.99 -15.80 -49.91
CA SER A 22 24.72 -16.08 -50.59
C SER A 22 23.56 -16.10 -49.57
N ARG A 23 22.35 -16.28 -50.08
CA ARG A 23 21.03 -16.08 -49.47
C ARG A 23 20.60 -17.23 -48.55
N ASP A 24 19.61 -16.92 -47.71
CA ASP A 24 18.51 -17.76 -47.20
C ASP A 24 18.82 -19.01 -46.35
N GLY A 25 18.37 -18.98 -45.09
CA GLY A 25 18.40 -20.12 -44.18
C GLY A 25 17.58 -19.92 -42.90
N PHE A 26 16.27 -19.68 -43.04
CA PHE A 26 15.30 -19.64 -41.93
C PHE A 26 15.30 -20.98 -41.18
N CYS A 27 15.71 -20.98 -39.91
CA CYS A 27 15.95 -22.19 -39.11
C CYS A 27 14.64 -22.79 -38.57
N TRP A 28 14.09 -23.81 -39.26
CA TRP A 28 12.87 -24.55 -38.89
C TRP A 28 13.02 -25.48 -37.66
N LYS A 29 14.19 -25.58 -37.02
CA LYS A 29 14.43 -26.54 -35.94
C LYS A 29 13.99 -26.10 -34.54
N GLN A 30 13.68 -24.81 -34.32
CA GLN A 30 13.24 -24.33 -33.00
C GLN A 30 11.71 -24.26 -32.82
N PHE A 31 10.92 -24.31 -33.90
CA PHE A 31 9.46 -24.26 -33.81
C PHE A 31 8.81 -25.63 -33.53
N CYS A 32 9.45 -26.74 -33.92
CA CYS A 32 8.89 -28.08 -33.70
C CYS A 32 8.94 -28.57 -32.24
N CYS A 33 9.87 -28.08 -31.41
CA CYS A 33 9.93 -28.47 -29.99
C CYS A 33 8.86 -27.78 -29.12
N ALA A 34 8.42 -26.57 -29.48
CA ALA A 34 7.43 -25.84 -28.69
C ALA A 34 5.99 -26.37 -28.87
N LEU A 35 5.65 -26.87 -30.06
CA LEU A 35 4.32 -27.42 -30.36
C LEU A 35 4.07 -28.81 -29.77
N VAL A 36 5.12 -29.64 -29.63
CA VAL A 36 5.00 -30.98 -29.03
C VAL A 36 4.85 -30.91 -27.50
N CYS A 37 5.50 -29.95 -26.84
CA CYS A 37 5.33 -29.74 -25.39
C CYS A 37 3.94 -29.17 -25.02
N PHE A 38 3.33 -28.36 -25.90
CA PHE A 38 2.01 -27.77 -25.63
C PHE A 38 0.86 -28.80 -25.76
N MET A 39 0.98 -29.79 -26.64
CA MET A 39 -0.04 -30.85 -26.77
C MET A 39 0.00 -31.89 -25.63
N LEU A 40 1.15 -32.12 -25.00
CA LEU A 40 1.27 -33.07 -23.88
C LEU A 40 0.73 -32.51 -22.54
N MET A 41 0.69 -31.19 -22.36
CA MET A 41 0.12 -30.59 -21.15
C MET A 41 -1.41 -30.48 -21.15
N LEU A 42 -2.05 -30.52 -22.32
CA LEU A 42 -3.51 -30.51 -22.42
C LEU A 42 -4.15 -31.89 -22.16
N ALA A 43 -3.36 -32.97 -22.25
CA ALA A 43 -3.84 -34.34 -21.99
C ALA A 43 -3.94 -34.70 -20.50
N SER A 44 -3.29 -33.96 -19.59
CA SER A 44 -3.36 -34.21 -18.13
C SER A 44 -4.48 -33.45 -17.42
N ALA A 45 -5.04 -32.40 -18.03
CA ALA A 45 -6.16 -31.64 -17.45
C ALA A 45 -7.54 -32.29 -17.72
N ALA A 46 -7.66 -33.14 -18.75
CA ALA A 46 -8.94 -33.76 -19.13
C ALA A 46 -9.30 -35.03 -18.32
N MET A 47 -8.38 -35.57 -17.50
CA MET A 47 -8.63 -36.77 -16.68
C MET A 47 -9.15 -36.47 -15.27
N ILE A 48 -9.12 -35.21 -14.82
CA ILE A 48 -9.59 -34.83 -13.47
C ILE A 48 -11.09 -34.47 -13.47
N TYR A 49 -11.68 -34.17 -14.62
CA TYR A 49 -13.07 -33.71 -14.72
C TYR A 49 -14.13 -34.84 -14.74
N ILE A 50 -13.74 -36.12 -14.70
CA ILE A 50 -14.68 -37.26 -14.83
C ILE A 50 -14.94 -38.00 -13.51
N ILE A 51 -14.38 -37.57 -12.36
CA ILE A 51 -14.56 -38.28 -11.07
C ILE A 51 -15.50 -37.55 -10.07
N VAL A 52 -15.99 -36.34 -10.37
CA VAL A 52 -16.82 -35.58 -9.40
C VAL A 52 -18.33 -35.57 -9.73
N ASP A 53 -18.75 -36.11 -10.87
CA ASP A 53 -20.16 -36.07 -11.29
C ASP A 53 -20.84 -37.44 -11.29
N ASN A 54 -20.71 -38.17 -10.19
CA ASN A 54 -21.54 -39.34 -9.89
C ASN A 54 -21.55 -39.60 -8.38
N ASN A 55 -22.44 -38.91 -7.67
CA ASN A 55 -23.19 -39.47 -6.54
C ASN A 55 -24.18 -38.42 -6.01
N GLN A 56 -25.33 -38.32 -6.68
CA GLN A 56 -26.58 -38.00 -5.99
C GLN A 56 -27.19 -39.29 -5.43
N ASP A 57 -27.97 -39.09 -4.36
CA ASP A 57 -28.94 -39.98 -3.72
C ASP A 57 -28.45 -40.84 -2.55
N SER A 58 -28.79 -40.41 -1.34
CA SER A 58 -29.78 -41.09 -0.49
C SER A 58 -29.96 -40.40 0.87
N GLU A 59 -31.20 -39.98 1.19
CA GLU A 59 -31.64 -39.71 2.56
C GLU A 59 -31.63 -40.99 3.42
N PRO A 60 -31.70 -40.86 4.76
CA PRO A 60 -32.90 -41.43 5.37
C PRO A 60 -33.55 -40.62 6.50
N ARG A 61 -34.86 -40.84 6.56
CA ARG A 61 -35.88 -40.48 7.54
C ARG A 61 -35.68 -41.09 8.94
N SER A 62 -36.06 -40.29 9.94
CA SER A 62 -36.82 -40.58 11.18
C SER A 62 -36.39 -41.70 12.14
N GLY A 63 -36.21 -41.33 13.42
CA GLY A 63 -36.30 -42.21 14.58
C GLY A 63 -36.54 -41.41 15.86
N SER A 64 -37.71 -41.58 16.47
CA SER A 64 -38.22 -40.95 17.70
C SER A 64 -37.64 -41.56 18.98
N ALA A 65 -37.44 -40.77 20.03
CA ALA A 65 -37.85 -41.13 21.41
C ALA A 65 -37.70 -39.94 22.38
N ALA A 66 -38.78 -39.64 23.09
CA ALA A 66 -38.89 -38.70 24.20
C ALA A 66 -38.72 -39.39 25.56
N SER A 67 -38.36 -38.64 26.61
CA SER A 67 -38.73 -38.84 28.03
C SER A 67 -37.94 -37.82 28.89
N SER A 68 -38.57 -36.77 29.43
CA SER A 68 -38.98 -36.56 30.85
C SER A 68 -37.80 -36.38 31.85
N SER A 69 -37.78 -35.52 32.88
CA SER A 69 -38.81 -34.74 33.57
C SER A 69 -38.16 -33.75 34.59
N ALA A 70 -38.89 -32.66 34.85
CA ALA A 70 -39.13 -31.95 36.14
C ALA A 70 -38.03 -31.30 37.04
N MET A 71 -38.18 -29.97 37.21
CA MET A 71 -38.30 -29.13 38.43
C MET A 71 -37.32 -29.18 39.62
N GLY A 72 -36.82 -28.00 40.01
CA GLY A 72 -36.68 -27.57 41.42
C GLY A 72 -35.53 -26.60 41.77
N GLY A 73 -35.85 -25.39 42.27
CA GLY A 73 -35.19 -24.81 43.46
C GLY A 73 -34.16 -23.67 43.34
N THR A 74 -34.64 -22.42 43.54
CA THR A 74 -34.12 -21.34 44.42
C THR A 74 -32.69 -20.74 44.31
N SER A 75 -32.69 -19.43 43.96
CA SER A 75 -31.89 -18.27 44.42
C SER A 75 -30.50 -18.43 45.07
N THR A 76 -29.51 -17.65 44.59
CA THR A 76 -28.84 -16.53 45.31
C THR A 76 -27.73 -15.90 44.45
N GLY A 77 -27.50 -14.59 44.58
CA GLY A 77 -26.23 -13.94 44.20
C GLY A 77 -26.26 -13.00 43.00
N ALA A 78 -26.70 -11.75 43.22
CA ALA A 78 -26.56 -10.66 42.28
C ALA A 78 -25.09 -10.16 42.22
N HIS A 79 -24.43 -10.36 41.08
CA HIS A 79 -23.37 -9.50 40.59
C HIS A 79 -23.77 -9.05 39.19
N GLY A 80 -24.14 -7.77 39.08
CA GLY A 80 -24.70 -7.16 37.88
C GLY A 80 -23.71 -7.22 36.73
N LYS A 81 -23.91 -8.18 35.83
CA LYS A 81 -23.49 -8.05 34.44
C LYS A 81 -24.53 -7.16 33.78
N ASN A 82 -24.17 -5.91 33.48
CA ASN A 82 -24.93 -5.13 32.51
C ASN A 82 -24.93 -5.92 31.21
N PRO A 83 -26.09 -6.25 30.62
CA PRO A 83 -26.12 -6.76 29.27
C PRO A 83 -25.69 -5.61 28.37
N VAL A 84 -24.54 -5.77 27.69
CA VAL A 84 -24.23 -4.95 26.51
C VAL A 84 -25.33 -5.28 25.52
N SER A 85 -26.32 -4.40 25.47
CA SER A 85 -27.41 -4.42 24.51
C SER A 85 -26.81 -4.41 23.11
N GLY A 86 -27.20 -5.39 22.30
CA GLY A 86 -26.83 -5.49 20.90
C GLY A 86 -27.10 -4.19 20.14
N GLY A 87 -26.03 -3.44 19.89
CA GLY A 87 -25.93 -2.54 18.75
C GLY A 87 -25.44 -3.36 17.56
N LYS A 88 -25.96 -3.10 16.37
CA LYS A 88 -25.39 -3.65 15.12
C LYS A 88 -23.89 -3.35 15.14
N GLU A 89 -23.04 -4.38 15.02
CA GLU A 89 -21.59 -4.20 14.86
C GLU A 89 -21.35 -3.19 13.73
N GLY A 90 -20.84 -2.02 14.07
CA GLY A 90 -20.53 -1.00 13.08
C GLY A 90 -19.43 -1.52 12.17
N THR A 91 -19.67 -1.56 10.87
CA THR A 91 -18.66 -1.92 9.87
C THR A 91 -17.49 -0.96 9.98
N VAL A 92 -16.26 -1.49 10.15
CA VAL A 92 -15.05 -0.67 10.21
C VAL A 92 -14.84 0.05 8.89
N LYS A 93 -14.59 1.37 8.93
CA LYS A 93 -14.22 2.17 7.77
C LYS A 93 -12.74 1.94 7.48
N SER A 94 -12.44 1.17 6.45
CA SER A 94 -11.06 0.92 6.02
C SER A 94 -10.94 0.72 4.50
N PHE A 95 -9.73 0.92 3.97
CA PHE A 95 -9.40 0.64 2.58
C PHE A 95 -7.89 0.41 2.38
N ASN A 96 -7.55 -0.44 1.41
CA ASN A 96 -6.19 -0.62 0.88
C ASN A 96 -6.13 -0.55 -0.66
N TRP A 97 -7.24 -0.16 -1.28
CA TRP A 97 -7.43 0.08 -2.71
C TRP A 97 -8.63 1.02 -2.92
N CYS A 98 -8.83 1.53 -4.14
CA CYS A 98 -9.74 2.63 -4.50
C CYS A 98 -11.00 2.17 -5.26
N GLY A 99 -11.46 0.95 -4.98
CA GLY A 99 -12.67 0.38 -5.58
C GLY A 99 -12.50 0.05 -7.07
N ALA A 100 -13.62 0.03 -7.80
CA ALA A 100 -13.66 -0.40 -9.20
C ALA A 100 -12.89 0.51 -10.20
N ASN A 101 -12.23 1.57 -9.73
CA ASN A 101 -11.47 2.45 -10.61
C ASN A 101 -10.23 1.72 -11.14
N LYS A 102 -10.23 1.49 -12.45
CA LYS A 102 -9.11 0.85 -13.11
C LYS A 102 -7.99 1.86 -13.26
N ARG A 103 -6.82 1.55 -12.67
CA ARG A 103 -5.57 2.29 -12.85
C ARG A 103 -5.53 3.67 -12.18
N LEU A 104 -5.78 3.71 -10.87
CA LEU A 104 -5.45 4.86 -10.01
C LEU A 104 -4.23 4.54 -9.15
N ALA A 105 -3.21 5.39 -9.15
CA ALA A 105 -2.03 5.29 -8.29
C ALA A 105 -2.11 6.36 -7.19
N VAL A 106 -2.03 5.93 -5.95
CA VAL A 106 -2.04 6.81 -4.77
C VAL A 106 -0.67 6.75 -4.13
N LEU A 107 0.06 7.85 -4.22
CA LEU A 107 1.37 7.97 -3.60
C LEU A 107 1.19 8.45 -2.15
N THR A 108 1.71 7.69 -1.19
CA THR A 108 1.57 8.01 0.24
C THR A 108 2.92 8.03 0.93
N PHE A 109 3.08 8.92 1.91
CA PHE A 109 4.30 9.09 2.70
C PHE A 109 3.99 9.03 4.19
N ASP A 110 4.68 8.15 4.91
CA ASP A 110 4.56 7.98 6.36
C ASP A 110 5.75 8.64 7.10
N ASP A 111 5.60 8.81 8.42
CA ASP A 111 6.59 9.29 9.42
C ASP A 111 7.01 10.76 9.41
N GLY A 112 6.67 11.48 8.35
CA GLY A 112 6.91 12.90 8.24
C GLY A 112 6.15 13.77 9.27
N PRO A 113 6.37 15.09 9.23
CA PRO A 113 7.26 15.78 8.30
C PRO A 113 8.72 15.84 8.81
N SER A 114 9.66 15.56 7.90
CA SER A 114 11.10 15.73 8.09
C SER A 114 11.59 17.04 7.47
N PRO A 115 12.34 17.89 8.21
CA PRO A 115 12.96 19.09 7.66
C PRO A 115 13.92 18.88 6.48
N ILE A 116 14.37 17.64 6.28
CA ILE A 116 15.34 17.29 5.22
C ILE A 116 14.63 16.56 4.07
N ALA A 117 13.91 15.47 4.37
CA ALA A 117 13.34 14.63 3.32
C ALA A 117 12.05 15.21 2.71
N THR A 118 11.14 15.76 3.53
CA THR A 118 9.85 16.29 3.05
C THR A 118 10.00 17.40 2.01
N PRO A 119 10.92 18.38 2.14
CA PRO A 119 11.15 19.37 1.08
C PRO A 119 11.57 18.78 -0.28
N ASN A 120 12.36 17.70 -0.28
CA ASN A 120 12.78 17.01 -1.49
C ASN A 120 11.59 16.31 -2.15
N VAL A 121 10.79 15.58 -1.35
CA VAL A 121 9.54 14.96 -1.80
C VAL A 121 8.59 15.99 -2.43
N LEU A 122 8.36 17.12 -1.76
CA LEU A 122 7.50 18.19 -2.26
C LEU A 122 8.01 18.79 -3.56
N SER A 123 9.33 18.91 -3.71
CA SER A 123 9.93 19.43 -4.94
C SER A 123 9.69 18.48 -6.12
N ASP A 124 9.87 17.17 -5.92
CA ASP A 124 9.59 16.16 -6.93
C ASP A 124 8.08 16.04 -7.25
N LEU A 125 7.21 16.11 -6.24
CA LEU A 125 5.75 16.14 -6.45
C LEU A 125 5.32 17.35 -7.29
N LYS A 126 5.87 18.53 -7.00
CA LYS A 126 5.63 19.74 -7.78
C LYS A 126 6.11 19.59 -9.22
N ASN A 127 7.31 19.05 -9.45
CA ASN A 127 7.88 18.84 -10.78
C ASN A 127 7.10 17.84 -11.62
N THR A 128 6.49 16.85 -10.97
CA THR A 128 5.72 15.78 -11.62
C THR A 128 4.23 16.12 -11.77
N GLY A 129 3.73 17.11 -11.01
CA GLY A 129 2.31 17.47 -10.94
C GLY A 129 1.46 16.48 -10.13
N ILE A 130 2.07 15.49 -9.47
CA ILE A 130 1.37 14.50 -8.66
C ILE A 130 0.89 15.13 -7.35
N LYS A 131 -0.33 14.80 -6.94
CA LYS A 131 -0.80 15.04 -5.56
C LYS A 131 -0.68 13.75 -4.75
N ALA A 132 -0.10 13.85 -3.56
CA ALA A 132 0.14 12.74 -2.65
C ALA A 132 -0.63 12.90 -1.33
N THR A 133 -0.54 11.89 -0.46
CA THR A 133 -1.05 11.93 0.92
C THR A 133 0.09 11.71 1.91
N PHE A 134 0.17 12.54 2.94
CA PHE A 134 1.16 12.45 4.00
C PHE A 134 0.47 12.01 5.29
N PHE A 135 0.81 10.83 5.79
CA PHE A 135 0.41 10.34 7.12
C PHE A 135 1.50 10.72 8.12
N MET A 136 1.22 11.67 9.01
CA MET A 136 2.25 12.31 9.83
C MET A 136 2.34 11.79 11.26
N SER A 137 3.57 11.57 11.71
CA SER A 137 3.98 11.27 13.09
C SER A 137 4.96 12.33 13.59
N PRO A 138 4.47 13.53 13.93
CA PRO A 138 5.31 14.70 14.14
C PRO A 138 6.27 14.56 15.34
N ALA A 139 5.98 13.67 16.30
CA ALA A 139 6.80 13.43 17.47
C ALA A 139 7.62 12.13 17.44
N ALA A 140 7.67 11.43 16.30
CA ALA A 140 8.43 10.18 16.18
C ALA A 140 9.93 10.32 16.49
N ASP A 141 10.52 11.51 16.28
CA ASP A 141 11.92 11.82 16.60
C ASP A 141 12.06 12.77 17.81
N GLY A 142 11.02 12.86 18.65
CA GLY A 142 10.91 13.86 19.72
C GLY A 142 9.97 15.02 19.36
N GLU A 143 9.70 15.88 20.35
CA GLU A 143 8.68 16.92 20.26
C GLU A 143 8.85 17.83 19.03
N PRO A 144 7.78 18.08 18.25
CA PRO A 144 7.85 18.86 17.02
C PRO A 144 8.09 20.35 17.30
N ASP A 145 8.88 20.99 16.45
CA ASP A 145 9.10 22.44 16.48
C ASP A 145 8.28 23.18 15.40
N ALA A 146 8.43 24.51 15.33
CA ALA A 146 7.73 25.35 14.38
C ALA A 146 8.05 25.02 12.91
N SER A 147 9.24 24.49 12.60
CA SER A 147 9.64 24.16 11.23
C SER A 147 8.78 23.03 10.64
N LYS A 148 8.32 22.10 11.48
CA LYS A 148 7.37 21.06 11.06
C LYS A 148 5.99 21.64 10.71
N CYS A 149 5.55 22.67 11.41
CA CYS A 149 4.31 23.37 11.04
C CYS A 149 4.42 24.07 9.67
N ASP A 150 5.57 24.66 9.36
CA ASP A 150 5.79 25.28 8.04
C ASP A 150 5.71 24.24 6.90
N LEU A 151 6.17 23.01 7.16
CA LEU A 151 6.00 21.90 6.22
C LEU A 151 4.53 21.49 6.06
N VAL A 152 3.76 21.39 7.15
CA VAL A 152 2.31 21.12 7.08
C VAL A 152 1.62 22.16 6.20
N LYS A 153 1.88 23.45 6.44
CA LYS A 153 1.31 24.55 5.64
C LYS A 153 1.70 24.44 4.17
N ARG A 154 2.95 24.09 3.87
CA ARG A 154 3.42 23.92 2.49
C ARG A 154 2.73 22.73 1.82
N ILE A 155 2.61 21.58 2.50
CA ILE A 155 1.94 20.39 1.98
C ILE A 155 0.48 20.71 1.61
N LEU A 156 -0.24 21.40 2.49
CA LEU A 156 -1.62 21.85 2.25
C LEU A 156 -1.70 22.89 1.11
N ALA A 157 -0.79 23.86 1.07
CA ALA A 157 -0.75 24.89 0.03
C ALA A 157 -0.47 24.30 -1.36
N ASP A 158 0.38 23.27 -1.43
CA ASP A 158 0.68 22.52 -2.64
C ASP A 158 -0.45 21.54 -3.03
N GLY A 159 -1.55 21.48 -2.25
CA GLY A 159 -2.76 20.71 -2.57
C GLY A 159 -2.62 19.21 -2.31
N HIS A 160 -1.72 18.82 -1.42
CA HIS A 160 -1.60 17.44 -0.94
C HIS A 160 -2.52 17.20 0.27
N SER A 161 -2.84 15.94 0.52
CA SER A 161 -3.61 15.56 1.71
C SER A 161 -2.69 15.35 2.91
N VAL A 162 -3.12 15.80 4.09
CA VAL A 162 -2.45 15.54 5.38
C VAL A 162 -3.37 14.72 6.28
N GLN A 163 -2.86 13.61 6.80
CA GLN A 163 -3.59 12.62 7.59
C GLN A 163 -2.74 12.16 8.79
N SER A 164 -3.33 11.39 9.70
CA SER A 164 -2.66 10.98 10.94
C SER A 164 -1.90 9.66 10.79
N HIS A 165 -0.69 9.59 11.34
CA HIS A 165 0.05 8.35 11.52
C HIS A 165 0.36 8.07 13.00
N SER A 166 -0.47 8.58 13.92
CA SER A 166 -0.22 8.71 15.37
C SER A 166 0.64 9.94 15.74
N TRP A 167 0.78 10.22 17.02
CA TRP A 167 1.62 11.31 17.52
C TRP A 167 3.11 10.99 17.39
N ASP A 168 3.51 9.82 17.89
CA ASP A 168 4.89 9.42 18.20
C ASP A 168 5.27 8.06 17.59
N HIS A 169 4.49 7.56 16.63
CA HIS A 169 4.74 6.29 15.92
C HIS A 169 4.76 5.06 16.86
N VAL A 170 3.92 5.08 17.88
CA VAL A 170 3.75 3.94 18.80
C VAL A 170 2.87 2.86 18.19
N ASP A 171 3.20 1.59 18.44
CA ASP A 171 2.33 0.47 18.10
C ASP A 171 1.07 0.50 18.97
N PHE A 172 -0.08 0.74 18.34
CA PHE A 172 -1.34 0.86 19.05
C PHE A 172 -1.71 -0.44 19.78
N MET A 173 -1.27 -1.62 19.32
CA MET A 173 -1.54 -2.88 20.01
C MET A 173 -0.97 -2.95 21.43
N ARG A 174 -0.09 -2.01 21.80
CA ARG A 174 0.53 -1.89 23.13
C ARG A 174 -0.15 -0.85 24.03
N LEU A 175 -1.11 -0.11 23.49
CA LEU A 175 -1.81 0.96 24.19
C LEU A 175 -3.21 0.52 24.60
N ASN A 176 -3.72 1.10 25.69
CA ASN A 176 -5.14 1.06 26.01
C ASN A 176 -5.92 2.13 25.23
N ASP A 177 -7.25 2.05 25.28
CA ASP A 177 -8.14 2.91 24.50
C ASP A 177 -8.03 4.41 24.85
N GLN A 178 -7.72 4.74 26.12
CA GLN A 178 -7.51 6.12 26.55
C GLN A 178 -6.20 6.67 25.97
N GLU A 179 -5.14 5.86 25.95
CA GLU A 179 -3.85 6.22 25.37
C GLU A 179 -3.96 6.43 23.85
N VAL A 180 -4.67 5.54 23.14
CA VAL A 180 -4.96 5.69 21.71
C VAL A 180 -5.74 6.99 21.45
N THR A 181 -6.78 7.24 22.24
CA THR A 181 -7.60 8.45 22.12
C THR A 181 -6.76 9.71 22.33
N ALA A 182 -5.94 9.73 23.39
CA ALA A 182 -5.06 10.85 23.68
C ALA A 182 -4.03 11.08 22.58
N ASN A 183 -3.46 10.00 22.04
CA ASN A 183 -2.45 10.04 20.98
C ASN A 183 -3.03 10.64 19.68
N LEU A 184 -4.17 10.12 19.21
CA LEU A 184 -4.83 10.62 18.00
C LEU A 184 -5.35 12.05 18.17
N ASN A 185 -5.92 12.39 19.33
CA ASN A 185 -6.37 13.75 19.62
C ASN A 185 -5.21 14.75 19.66
N LYS A 186 -4.07 14.38 20.26
CA LYS A 186 -2.87 15.23 20.28
C LYS A 186 -2.36 15.49 18.87
N ASN A 187 -2.25 14.45 18.05
CA ASN A 187 -1.85 14.58 16.63
C ASN A 187 -2.84 15.46 15.84
N LYS A 188 -4.15 15.21 15.96
CA LYS A 188 -5.19 15.99 15.26
C LYS A 188 -5.19 17.45 15.68
N GLN A 189 -5.00 17.75 16.96
CA GLN A 189 -4.92 19.12 17.46
C GLN A 189 -3.68 19.82 16.91
N TRP A 190 -2.51 19.18 16.99
CA TRP A 190 -1.26 19.73 16.44
C TRP A 190 -1.36 20.02 14.93
N LEU A 191 -1.95 19.10 14.16
CA LEU A 191 -2.18 19.31 12.73
C LEU A 191 -3.06 20.54 12.46
N LYS A 192 -4.14 20.72 13.23
CA LYS A 192 -5.02 21.89 13.13
C LYS A 192 -4.29 23.19 13.48
N ASP A 193 -3.53 23.18 14.57
CA ASP A 193 -2.77 24.34 15.03
C ASP A 193 -1.70 24.75 14.00
N CYS A 194 -0.98 23.77 13.43
CA CYS A 194 -0.03 24.02 12.36
C CYS A 194 -0.68 24.50 11.07
N ALA A 195 -1.83 23.93 10.68
CA ALA A 195 -2.54 24.33 9.46
C ALA A 195 -2.99 25.80 9.52
N GLY A 196 -3.38 26.28 10.71
CA GLY A 196 -3.71 27.69 10.94
C GLY A 196 -4.84 28.19 10.03
N ASP A 197 -4.55 29.17 9.20
CA ASP A 197 -5.49 29.74 8.22
C ASP A 197 -5.88 28.77 7.10
N GLN A 198 -5.16 27.66 6.95
CA GLN A 198 -5.47 26.59 5.99
C GLN A 198 -6.22 25.39 6.62
N ALA A 199 -6.78 25.56 7.83
CA ALA A 199 -7.51 24.50 8.52
C ALA A 199 -8.72 23.97 7.72
N ASP A 200 -9.26 24.74 6.79
CA ASP A 200 -10.32 24.32 5.85
C ASP A 200 -9.85 23.27 4.83
N LYS A 201 -8.55 23.25 4.52
CA LYS A 201 -7.91 22.25 3.63
C LYS A 201 -7.48 20.98 4.38
N LEU A 202 -7.48 21.01 5.71
CA LEU A 202 -7.05 19.90 6.54
C LEU A 202 -8.23 18.97 6.84
N GLU A 203 -8.20 17.77 6.24
CA GLU A 203 -9.20 16.74 6.53
C GLU A 203 -8.89 15.98 7.83
N ALA A 204 -7.66 15.50 8.00
CA ALA A 204 -7.16 14.78 9.19
C ALA A 204 -8.18 13.82 9.84
N ASN A 205 -8.88 13.05 9.00
CA ASN A 205 -9.91 12.08 9.34
C ASN A 205 -9.53 10.65 8.94
N MET A 206 -8.37 10.47 8.30
CA MET A 206 -7.79 9.17 8.04
C MET A 206 -6.64 8.88 9.01
N PHE A 207 -6.50 7.60 9.34
CA PHE A 207 -5.42 7.08 10.16
C PHE A 207 -4.76 5.90 9.45
N ARG A 208 -3.44 5.92 9.38
CA ARG A 208 -2.67 4.73 9.05
C ARG A 208 -1.99 4.24 10.32
N PRO A 209 -2.15 2.97 10.74
CA PRO A 209 -1.48 2.46 11.94
C PRO A 209 0.03 2.33 11.71
N PRO A 210 0.87 2.81 12.64
CA PRO A 210 2.29 2.47 12.67
C PRO A 210 2.50 0.97 12.47
N PHE A 211 3.49 0.62 11.64
CA PHE A 211 3.85 -0.77 11.29
C PHE A 211 2.76 -1.56 10.55
N GLY A 212 1.62 -0.96 10.21
CA GLY A 212 0.44 -1.72 9.77
C GLY A 212 -0.23 -2.53 10.89
N SER A 213 0.18 -2.32 12.15
CA SER A 213 -0.20 -3.11 13.32
C SER A 213 -1.55 -2.67 13.88
N LEU A 214 -2.61 -3.40 13.51
CA LEU A 214 -3.96 -3.18 14.01
C LEU A 214 -4.79 -4.46 13.88
N ASP A 215 -5.38 -4.92 14.98
CA ASP A 215 -6.38 -6.00 14.92
C ASP A 215 -7.80 -5.45 14.69
N TYR A 216 -8.76 -6.35 14.47
CA TYR A 216 -10.15 -5.96 14.21
C TYR A 216 -10.76 -5.18 15.37
N THR A 217 -10.49 -5.58 16.61
CA THR A 217 -11.04 -4.92 17.82
C THR A 217 -10.54 -3.48 17.93
N ARG A 218 -9.24 -3.27 17.79
CA ARG A 218 -8.63 -1.93 17.84
C ARG A 218 -9.04 -1.11 16.62
N ALA A 219 -9.21 -1.72 15.45
CA ALA A 219 -9.72 -1.05 14.27
C ALA A 219 -11.17 -0.58 14.44
N GLN A 220 -12.04 -1.40 15.06
CA GLN A 220 -13.40 -0.99 15.43
C GLN A 220 -13.37 0.20 16.38
N PHE A 221 -12.52 0.19 17.39
CA PHE A 221 -12.37 1.31 18.30
C PHE A 221 -11.95 2.60 17.56
N VAL A 222 -10.87 2.55 16.78
CA VAL A 222 -10.35 3.72 16.04
C VAL A 222 -11.36 4.23 15.00
N SER A 223 -12.07 3.34 14.33
CA SER A 223 -13.04 3.73 13.29
C SER A 223 -14.37 4.22 13.87
N ASN A 224 -14.99 3.42 14.73
CA ASN A 224 -16.37 3.63 15.12
C ASN A 224 -16.48 4.60 16.29
N GLU A 225 -15.55 4.53 17.25
CA GLU A 225 -15.56 5.40 18.43
C GLU A 225 -14.82 6.71 18.18
N LEU A 226 -13.67 6.66 17.50
CA LEU A 226 -12.86 7.86 17.22
C LEU A 226 -13.11 8.49 15.84
N GLY A 227 -13.89 7.82 14.98
CA GLY A 227 -14.37 8.36 13.71
C GLY A 227 -13.35 8.40 12.58
N TYR A 228 -12.24 7.65 12.69
CA TYR A 228 -11.20 7.63 11.65
C TYR A 228 -11.51 6.62 10.54
N THR A 229 -11.15 6.95 9.31
CA THR A 229 -11.04 5.95 8.23
C THR A 229 -9.64 5.35 8.25
N ILE A 230 -9.54 4.03 8.34
CA ILE A 230 -8.26 3.32 8.38
C ILE A 230 -7.72 3.12 6.97
N ALA A 231 -6.55 3.68 6.67
CA ALA A 231 -5.91 3.59 5.36
C ALA A 231 -4.63 2.77 5.45
N THR A 232 -4.52 1.68 4.69
CA THR A 232 -3.27 0.91 4.57
C THR A 232 -2.75 0.98 3.12
N TRP A 233 -2.02 -0.02 2.65
CA TRP A 233 -1.41 -0.05 1.32
C TRP A 233 -1.54 -1.43 0.68
N ASN A 234 -1.34 -1.49 -0.63
CA ASN A 234 -1.28 -2.74 -1.38
C ASN A 234 0.00 -2.87 -2.24
N LEU A 235 0.86 -1.85 -2.21
CA LEU A 235 2.19 -1.84 -2.82
C LEU A 235 3.18 -1.15 -1.88
N ASP A 236 4.08 -1.92 -1.29
CA ASP A 236 5.13 -1.41 -0.39
C ASP A 236 6.42 -1.16 -1.18
N SER A 237 6.98 0.05 -1.13
CA SER A 237 8.25 0.34 -1.81
C SER A 237 9.48 -0.23 -1.10
N GLU A 238 9.33 -0.58 0.19
CA GLU A 238 10.40 -0.93 1.12
C GLU A 238 11.58 0.06 1.07
N ASP A 239 11.31 1.35 0.82
CA ASP A 239 12.31 2.42 0.82
C ASP A 239 13.08 2.52 2.14
N PHE A 240 12.47 2.13 3.26
CA PHE A 240 13.12 1.99 4.58
C PHE A 240 14.30 1.02 4.60
N ARG A 241 14.40 0.06 3.66
CA ARG A 241 15.57 -0.82 3.52
C ARG A 241 16.81 -0.10 2.98
N GLY A 242 16.67 1.18 2.63
CA GLY A 242 17.74 1.99 2.04
C GLY A 242 17.95 1.72 0.54
N GLY A 243 19.03 2.29 0.02
CA GLY A 243 19.33 2.32 -1.42
C GLY A 243 19.12 3.71 -2.03
N ASN A 244 19.28 3.79 -3.35
CA ASN A 244 18.93 4.98 -4.14
C ASN A 244 17.56 4.80 -4.81
N ALA A 245 17.08 5.82 -5.51
CA ALA A 245 15.81 5.77 -6.24
C ALA A 245 15.65 4.57 -7.18
N SER A 246 16.73 4.10 -7.83
CA SER A 246 16.67 2.92 -8.69
C SER A 246 16.35 1.67 -7.89
N ALA A 247 17.00 1.46 -6.75
CA ALA A 247 16.74 0.31 -5.89
C ALA A 247 15.30 0.32 -5.33
N VAL A 248 14.78 1.50 -4.98
CA VAL A 248 13.36 1.66 -4.59
C VAL A 248 12.44 1.29 -5.75
N MET A 249 12.74 1.76 -6.96
CA MET A 249 11.95 1.45 -8.15
C MET A 249 11.98 -0.03 -8.53
N ASP A 250 13.12 -0.71 -8.37
CA ASP A 250 13.23 -2.14 -8.62
C ASP A 250 12.32 -2.93 -7.69
N ARG A 251 12.27 -2.57 -6.40
CA ARG A 251 11.35 -3.18 -5.42
C ARG A 251 9.88 -2.90 -5.72
N ILE A 252 9.55 -1.66 -6.10
CA ILE A 252 8.20 -1.28 -6.55
C ILE A 252 7.80 -2.13 -7.76
N HIS A 253 8.69 -2.25 -8.75
CA HIS A 253 8.43 -3.02 -9.96
C HIS A 253 8.21 -4.50 -9.65
N GLU A 254 9.12 -5.11 -8.88
CA GLU A 254 9.04 -6.50 -8.46
C GLU A 254 7.71 -6.79 -7.76
N LYS A 255 7.38 -6.06 -6.70
CA LYS A 255 6.13 -6.27 -5.95
C LYS A 255 4.90 -6.02 -6.81
N TYR A 256 4.92 -4.98 -7.65
CA TYR A 256 3.81 -4.71 -8.57
C TYR A 256 3.59 -5.87 -9.54
N THR A 257 4.64 -6.50 -10.08
CA THR A 257 4.49 -7.65 -11.00
C THR A 257 4.02 -8.93 -10.31
N GLN A 258 4.25 -9.06 -9.00
CA GLN A 258 3.76 -10.17 -8.18
C GLN A 258 2.31 -9.97 -7.73
N MET A 259 1.76 -8.75 -7.84
CA MET A 259 0.34 -8.51 -7.60
C MET A 259 -0.50 -9.28 -8.62
N VAL A 260 -1.48 -10.05 -8.13
CA VAL A 260 -2.33 -10.95 -8.95
C VAL A 260 -2.92 -10.23 -10.18
N PRO A 261 -2.89 -10.84 -11.39
CA PRO A 261 -3.28 -10.22 -12.66
C PRO A 261 -4.69 -9.58 -12.72
N ASP A 262 -5.62 -10.03 -11.87
CA ASP A 262 -6.98 -9.49 -11.78
C ASP A 262 -7.06 -8.17 -10.99
N LYS A 263 -5.95 -7.72 -10.39
CA LYS A 263 -5.81 -6.36 -9.84
C LYS A 263 -5.62 -5.33 -10.95
N GLN A 264 -6.54 -5.31 -11.92
CA GLN A 264 -6.79 -4.15 -12.80
C GLN A 264 -7.26 -2.91 -12.01
N GLY A 265 -7.08 -2.87 -10.69
CA GLY A 265 -7.54 -1.82 -9.80
C GLY A 265 -6.47 -0.77 -9.56
N SER A 266 -6.59 -0.11 -8.42
CA SER A 266 -5.66 0.92 -7.98
C SER A 266 -4.46 0.36 -7.22
N VAL A 267 -3.37 1.12 -7.18
CA VAL A 267 -2.26 0.90 -6.26
C VAL A 267 -2.21 2.01 -5.22
N ILE A 268 -2.02 1.65 -3.96
CA ILE A 268 -1.67 2.56 -2.88
C ILE A 268 -0.24 2.24 -2.49
N ILE A 269 0.65 3.18 -2.80
CA ILE A 269 2.10 3.02 -2.69
C ILE A 269 2.55 3.58 -1.34
N LEU A 270 3.08 2.71 -0.48
CA LEU A 270 3.73 3.11 0.78
C LEU A 270 5.18 3.55 0.50
N MET A 271 5.47 4.77 0.90
CA MET A 271 6.81 5.35 1.00
C MET A 271 6.92 6.10 2.33
N HIS A 272 8.11 6.59 2.65
CA HIS A 272 8.36 7.40 3.85
C HIS A 272 9.10 8.68 3.46
N ASP A 273 8.73 9.81 4.08
CA ASP A 273 9.41 11.10 3.92
C ASP A 273 10.26 11.45 5.14
N LYS A 274 11.12 10.51 5.53
CA LYS A 274 12.00 10.60 6.72
C LYS A 274 13.47 10.67 6.33
N MET A 275 14.33 11.08 7.27
CA MET A 275 15.78 11.13 7.05
C MET A 275 16.35 9.77 6.62
N TYR A 276 15.84 8.66 7.18
CA TYR A 276 16.35 7.32 6.86
C TYR A 276 16.02 6.85 5.43
N THR A 277 15.04 7.47 4.74
CA THR A 277 14.69 7.17 3.34
C THR A 277 15.17 8.21 2.34
N GLU A 278 15.74 9.33 2.78
CA GLU A 278 16.06 10.50 1.95
C GLU A 278 16.74 10.12 0.60
N LYS A 279 17.76 9.25 0.66
CA LYS A 279 18.50 8.79 -0.54
C LYS A 279 17.65 7.97 -1.51
N GLY A 280 16.73 7.17 -0.99
CA GLY A 280 15.84 6.34 -1.77
C GLY A 280 14.72 7.17 -2.40
N THR A 281 14.18 8.12 -1.65
CA THR A 281 13.04 8.94 -2.10
C THR A 281 13.46 10.02 -3.10
N LEU A 282 14.67 10.57 -2.97
CA LEU A 282 15.19 11.58 -3.89
C LEU A 282 15.26 11.06 -5.34
N GLY A 283 14.38 11.57 -6.20
CA GLY A 283 14.31 11.16 -7.61
C GLY A 283 13.50 9.88 -7.88
N ALA A 284 12.94 9.22 -6.86
CA ALA A 284 12.06 8.07 -7.06
C ALA A 284 10.71 8.48 -7.65
N ILE A 285 10.14 9.62 -7.22
CA ILE A 285 8.80 10.06 -7.62
C ILE A 285 8.69 10.27 -9.14
N PRO A 286 9.65 10.93 -9.84
CA PRO A 286 9.65 10.99 -11.30
C PRO A 286 9.69 9.61 -11.98
N MET A 287 10.40 8.64 -11.40
CA MET A 287 10.47 7.28 -11.94
C MET A 287 9.14 6.53 -11.74
N ILE A 288 8.53 6.64 -10.55
CA ILE A 288 7.20 6.11 -10.23
C ILE A 288 6.18 6.68 -11.21
N LYS A 289 6.18 8.00 -11.41
CA LYS A 289 5.31 8.67 -12.39
C LYS A 289 5.45 8.05 -13.77
N LYS A 290 6.69 8.02 -14.28
CA LYS A 290 6.97 7.48 -15.62
C LYS A 290 6.55 6.02 -15.76
N TYR A 291 6.73 5.21 -14.72
CA TYR A 291 6.35 3.80 -14.73
C TYR A 291 4.82 3.63 -14.81
N PHE A 292 4.09 4.28 -13.91
CA PHE A 292 2.63 4.15 -13.84
C PHE A 292 1.91 4.87 -14.98
N ASP A 293 2.44 5.98 -15.51
CA ASP A 293 1.95 6.62 -16.74
C ASP A 293 1.98 5.65 -17.93
N LYS A 294 3.07 4.89 -18.11
CA LYS A 294 3.20 3.89 -19.18
C LYS A 294 2.19 2.75 -19.04
N LEU A 295 1.79 2.43 -17.83
CA LEU A 295 0.76 1.44 -17.53
C LEU A 295 -0.66 2.04 -17.63
N GLY A 296 -0.78 3.33 -17.92
CA GLY A 296 -2.04 4.05 -18.08
C GLY A 296 -2.74 4.37 -16.76
N TYR A 297 -1.98 4.56 -15.68
CA TYR A 297 -2.51 5.01 -14.40
C TYR A 297 -2.65 6.53 -14.34
N SER A 298 -3.71 6.97 -13.68
CA SER A 298 -3.85 8.33 -13.16
C SER A 298 -3.33 8.41 -11.72
N PHE A 299 -3.09 9.61 -11.20
CA PHE A 299 -2.65 9.81 -9.82
C PHE A 299 -3.71 10.55 -8.99
N GLY A 300 -3.81 10.22 -7.71
CA GLY A 300 -4.72 10.88 -6.77
C GLY A 300 -4.30 10.72 -5.31
N THR A 301 -5.07 11.32 -4.41
CA THR A 301 -4.86 11.27 -2.95
C THR A 301 -5.65 10.13 -2.31
N ALA A 302 -5.34 9.81 -1.06
CA ALA A 302 -6.04 8.78 -0.30
C ALA A 302 -7.52 9.14 -0.04
N PRO A 303 -7.89 10.40 0.26
CA PRO A 303 -9.29 10.84 0.25
C PRO A 303 -10.01 10.62 -1.08
N GLN A 304 -9.37 10.97 -2.21
CA GLN A 304 -9.95 10.73 -3.54
C GLN A 304 -10.14 9.24 -3.80
N CYS A 305 -9.18 8.41 -3.40
CA CYS A 305 -9.26 6.96 -3.45
C CYS A 305 -10.44 6.40 -2.64
N TYR A 306 -10.56 6.83 -1.38
CA TYR A 306 -11.62 6.39 -0.47
C TYR A 306 -13.02 6.86 -0.91
N ASN A 307 -13.17 8.09 -1.43
CA ASN A 307 -14.46 8.56 -1.94
C ASN A 307 -14.96 7.68 -3.10
N LYS A 308 -14.06 7.09 -3.89
CA LYS A 308 -14.43 6.12 -4.94
C LYS A 308 -14.83 4.75 -4.41
N CYS A 309 -14.42 4.41 -3.20
CA CYS A 309 -14.91 3.24 -2.48
C CYS A 309 -16.34 3.43 -1.96
N ASP A 310 -16.64 4.61 -1.41
CA ASP A 310 -17.97 4.92 -0.87
C ASP A 310 -19.03 5.07 -1.99
N GLU A 311 -18.64 5.55 -3.18
CA GLU A 311 -19.54 5.66 -4.36
C GLU A 311 -20.05 4.29 -4.87
N TYR A 312 -19.32 3.20 -4.61
CA TYR A 312 -19.64 1.84 -5.07
C TYR A 312 -19.67 0.89 -3.87
N VAL A 313 -20.76 0.98 -3.10
CA VAL A 313 -21.03 0.18 -1.90
C VAL A 313 -20.69 -1.31 -2.13
N ASP A 314 -19.74 -1.80 -1.31
CA ASP A 314 -19.40 -3.20 -0.98
C ASP A 314 -18.01 -3.73 -1.37
N PHE A 315 -17.27 -3.12 -2.30
CA PHE A 315 -16.00 -3.74 -2.77
C PHE A 315 -14.74 -3.32 -2.01
N CYS A 316 -14.65 -2.12 -1.44
CA CYS A 316 -13.43 -1.74 -0.71
C CYS A 316 -13.35 -2.25 0.74
N LYS A 317 -14.38 -2.96 1.19
CA LYS A 317 -14.48 -3.42 2.57
C LYS A 317 -13.55 -4.61 2.79
N MET A 318 -12.80 -4.51 3.86
CA MET A 318 -11.85 -5.53 4.30
C MET A 318 -12.60 -6.49 5.22
N GLU A 319 -13.43 -7.36 4.65
CA GLU A 319 -14.08 -8.40 5.45
C GLU A 319 -13.02 -9.43 5.86
N GLY A 320 -12.66 -9.45 7.14
CA GLY A 320 -11.91 -10.53 7.78
C GLY A 320 -10.42 -10.66 7.42
N VAL A 321 -9.89 -9.91 6.45
CA VAL A 321 -8.45 -9.93 6.09
C VAL A 321 -7.92 -8.50 6.10
N TRP A 322 -7.14 -8.17 7.14
CA TRP A 322 -6.47 -6.89 7.30
C TRP A 322 -5.14 -6.89 6.51
N PRO A 323 -4.93 -5.99 5.54
CA PRO A 323 -3.69 -5.85 4.80
C PRO A 323 -2.86 -4.79 5.50
N GLY A 324 -1.64 -5.18 5.83
CA GLY A 324 -0.77 -4.45 6.75
C GLY A 324 -0.29 -5.35 7.89
N VAL A 325 -0.87 -6.54 8.07
CA VAL A 325 -0.23 -7.59 8.87
C VAL A 325 1.04 -8.00 8.14
N PHE A 326 2.15 -7.36 8.52
CA PHE A 326 3.43 -8.01 8.47
C PHE A 326 3.28 -9.30 9.30
N GLU A 327 3.08 -10.42 8.62
CA GLU A 327 3.62 -11.67 9.13
C GLU A 327 5.13 -11.42 9.32
N GLN A 328 5.55 -11.22 10.56
CA GLN A 328 6.97 -11.24 10.93
C GLN A 328 7.08 -11.90 12.32
N PRO A 329 8.01 -12.85 12.53
CA PRO A 329 8.66 -13.78 11.60
C PRO A 329 8.06 -15.20 11.61
#